data_AF-A0A8J6ZVP0-F1
#
_entry.id   AF-A0A8J6ZVP0-F1
#
_cell.length_a   1.000
_cell.length_b   1.000
_cell.length_c   1.000
_cell.angle_alpha   90.00
_cell.angle_beta   90.00
_cell.angle_gamma   90.00
#
_symmetry.space_group_name_H-M   'P 1'
#
loop_
_entity.id
_entity.type
_entity.pdbx_description
1 polymer ?
#
loop_
_entity_poly.entity_id
_entity_poly.type
_entity_poly.pdbx_seq_one_letter_code
_entity_poly.pdbx_strand_id
1 'polypeptide(L)'
;AYMMVFNGLLIGAVGTLVGQNNLAYPFWAFVFPHGSLELPAIFFAGGAGFLLARAIVFPGKYRRGDALKFYGNQAAQLVFGIVPMLIIAGAIEGFFSPNPSVPDPIKYLAGMGLFILLVLYCSRKQTGINIQSK
;
A
#
# COMPACT_ATOMS: atom_id res chain seq x y z
N ALA A 1 5.83 11.61 5.74
CA ALA A 1 4.74 11.90 6.69
C ALA A 1 3.71 12.84 6.09
N TYR A 2 4.10 14.09 5.75
CA TYR A 2 3.19 15.12 5.25
C TYR A 2 2.20 14.64 4.17
N MET A 3 2.70 14.04 3.07
CA MET A 3 1.84 13.57 1.98
C MET A 3 0.83 12.49 2.43
N MET A 4 1.21 11.56 3.31
CA MET A 4 0.28 10.53 3.79
C MET A 4 -0.85 11.15 4.63
N VAL A 5 -0.51 12.11 5.50
CA VAL A 5 -1.50 12.83 6.31
C VAL A 5 -2.43 13.65 5.41
N PHE A 6 -1.88 14.39 4.45
CA PHE A 6 -2.68 15.20 3.54
C PHE A 6 -3.64 14.35 2.70
N ASN A 7 -3.16 13.25 2.13
CA ASN A 7 -4.02 12.32 1.37
C ASN A 7 -5.09 11.68 2.28
N GLY A 8 -4.74 11.28 3.51
CA GLY A 8 -5.69 10.75 4.47
C GLY A 8 -6.79 11.75 4.85
N LEU A 9 -6.43 13.02 5.06
CA LEU A 9 -7.39 14.10 5.29
C LEU A 9 -8.32 14.31 4.10
N LEU A 10 -7.77 14.28 2.88
CA LEU A 10 -8.56 14.45 1.65
C LEU A 10 -9.56 13.30 1.45
N ILE A 11 -9.13 12.05 1.64
CA ILE A 11 -10.01 10.88 1.61
C ILE A 11 -11.10 10.99 2.68
N GLY A 12 -10.75 11.41 3.90
CA GLY A 12 -11.70 11.63 4.98
C GLY A 12 -12.74 12.73 4.67
N ALA A 13 -12.30 13.84 4.08
CA ALA A 13 -13.18 14.93 3.67
C ALA A 13 -14.16 14.49 2.57
N VAL A 14 -13.67 13.82 1.52
CA VAL A 14 -14.51 13.28 0.45
C VAL A 14 -15.47 12.22 0.98
N GLY A 15 -14.98 11.29 1.81
CA GLY A 15 -15.80 10.25 2.43
C GLY A 15 -16.92 10.83 3.30
N THR A 16 -16.64 11.91 4.03
CA THR A 16 -17.64 12.62 4.84
C THR A 16 -18.70 13.27 3.95
N LEU A 17 -18.28 14.01 2.91
CA LEU A 17 -19.19 14.68 1.98
C LEU A 17 -20.14 13.69 1.30
N VAL A 18 -19.58 12.58 0.79
CA VAL A 18 -20.35 11.52 0.13
C VAL A 18 -21.29 10.82 1.12
N GLY A 19 -20.85 10.61 2.36
CA GLY A 19 -21.68 10.06 3.45
C GLY A 19 -22.89 10.93 3.78
N GLN A 20 -22.69 12.25 3.86
CA GLN A 20 -23.77 13.22 4.10
C GLN A 20 -24.81 13.24 2.97
N ASN A 21 -24.43 12.84 1.76
CA ASN A 21 -25.30 12.80 0.58
C ASN A 21 -25.89 11.40 0.31
N ASN A 22 -25.78 10.44 1.23
CA ASN A 22 -26.25 9.05 1.06
C ASN A 22 -25.62 8.30 -0.12
N LEU A 23 -24.42 8.71 -0.54
CA LEU A 23 -23.69 8.10 -1.66
C LEU A 23 -22.53 7.20 -1.18
N ALA A 24 -22.40 6.98 0.12
CA ALA A 24 -21.27 6.24 0.70
C ALA A 24 -21.17 4.81 0.15
N TYR A 25 -22.30 4.11 0.05
CA TYR A 25 -22.32 2.71 -0.39
C TYR A 25 -21.79 2.53 -1.83
N PRO A 26 -22.33 3.22 -2.86
CA PRO A 26 -21.79 3.10 -4.22
C PRO A 26 -20.37 3.69 -4.37
N PHE A 27 -20.04 4.76 -3.64
CA PHE A 27 -18.70 5.35 -3.66
C PHE A 27 -17.65 4.37 -3.14
N TRP A 28 -17.86 3.76 -1.98
CA TRP A 28 -16.91 2.80 -1.44
C TRP A 28 -16.90 1.49 -2.22
N ALA A 29 -18.01 1.11 -2.87
CA ALA A 29 -18.01 -0.03 -3.81
C ALA A 29 -17.10 0.23 -5.02
N PHE A 30 -16.99 1.49 -5.46
CA PHE A 30 -16.06 1.90 -6.51
C PHE A 30 -14.61 1.96 -6.00
N VAL A 31 -14.37 2.61 -4.86
CA VAL A 31 -13.01 2.91 -4.34
C VAL A 31 -12.34 1.71 -3.67
N PHE A 32 -13.07 0.94 -2.87
CA PHE A 32 -12.48 -0.10 -2.01
C PHE A 32 -11.74 -1.23 -2.76
N PRO A 33 -12.20 -1.74 -3.92
CA PRO A 33 -11.53 -2.82 -4.64
C PRO A 33 -10.06 -2.54 -4.93
N HIS A 34 -9.73 -1.39 -5.53
CA HIS A 34 -8.35 -0.98 -5.82
C HIS A 34 -7.69 -0.31 -4.60
N GLY A 35 -8.43 0.50 -3.85
CA GLY A 35 -7.95 1.17 -2.64
C GLY A 35 -7.42 0.22 -1.56
N SER A 36 -7.91 -1.03 -1.54
CA SER A 36 -7.41 -2.11 -0.67
C SER A 36 -5.92 -2.43 -0.87
N LEU A 37 -5.37 -2.17 -2.06
CA LEU A 37 -3.95 -2.34 -2.38
C LEU A 37 -3.18 -1.01 -2.35
N GLU A 38 -3.80 0.08 -2.79
CA GLU A 38 -3.16 1.39 -2.88
C GLU A 38 -2.84 1.99 -1.51
N LEU A 39 -3.76 1.91 -0.54
CA LEU A 39 -3.50 2.46 0.79
C LEU A 39 -2.32 1.76 1.48
N PRO A 40 -2.25 0.41 1.55
CA PRO A 40 -1.05 -0.28 2.01
C PRO A 40 0.21 0.08 1.21
N ALA A 41 0.12 0.19 -0.12
CA ALA A 41 1.24 0.59 -0.96
C ALA A 41 1.78 1.98 -0.59
N ILE A 42 0.91 2.95 -0.30
CA ILE A 42 1.29 4.29 0.18
C ILE A 42 2.01 4.19 1.54
N PHE A 43 1.52 3.35 2.47
CA PHE A 43 2.20 3.14 3.75
C PHE A 43 3.58 2.48 3.58
N PHE A 44 3.72 1.49 2.69
CA PHE A 44 5.01 0.88 2.38
C PHE A 44 5.97 1.89 1.73
N ALA A 45 5.48 2.74 0.82
CA ALA A 45 6.28 3.82 0.23
C ALA A 45 6.74 4.82 1.30
N GLY A 46 5.85 5.18 2.23
CA GLY A 46 6.18 6.01 3.38
C GLY A 46 7.27 5.40 4.26
N GLY A 47 7.16 4.09 4.55
CA GLY A 47 8.17 3.31 5.27
C GLY A 47 9.53 3.28 4.55
N ALA A 48 9.53 3.07 3.24
CA ALA A 48 10.74 3.14 2.40
C ALA A 48 11.40 4.53 2.46
N GLY A 49 10.60 5.60 2.41
CA GLY A 49 11.09 6.97 2.60
C GLY A 49 11.71 7.19 3.98
N PHE A 50 11.12 6.64 5.04
CA PHE A 50 11.70 6.72 6.39
C PHE A 50 12.99 5.91 6.55
N LEU A 51 13.16 4.78 5.86
CA LEU A 51 14.42 4.04 5.81
C LEU A 51 15.54 4.89 5.20
N LEU A 52 15.26 5.59 4.09
CA LEU A 52 16.21 6.52 3.49
C LEU A 52 16.51 7.71 4.41
N ALA A 53 15.49 8.28 5.05
CA ALA A 53 15.67 9.36 6.02
C ALA A 53 16.56 8.92 7.19
N ARG A 54 16.35 7.70 7.71
CA ARG A 54 17.21 7.11 8.76
C ARG A 54 18.66 7.03 8.31
N ALA A 55 18.92 6.61 7.07
CA ALA A 55 20.28 6.51 6.54
C ALA A 55 21.03 7.86 6.51
N ILE A 56 20.30 8.95 6.28
CA ILE A 56 20.87 10.30 6.13
C ILE A 56 21.01 10.98 7.50
N VAL A 57 19.95 10.96 8.31
CA VAL A 57 19.87 11.71 9.56
C VAL A 57 20.52 10.95 10.72
N PHE A 58 20.32 9.64 10.80
CA PHE A 58 20.80 8.79 11.89
C PHE A 58 21.54 7.54 11.37
N PRO A 59 22.71 7.71 10.70
CA PRO A 59 23.45 6.61 10.09
C PRO A 59 24.04 5.63 11.12
N GLY A 60 24.10 6.02 12.41
CA GLY A 60 24.64 5.21 13.48
C GLY A 60 26.14 4.95 13.30
N LYS A 61 26.52 3.67 13.17
CA LYS A 61 27.92 3.24 13.06
C LYS A 61 28.48 3.30 11.63
N TYR A 62 27.64 3.52 10.63
CA TYR A 62 28.04 3.53 9.22
C TYR A 62 28.41 4.94 8.75
N ARG A 63 29.28 5.03 7.74
CA ARG A 63 29.39 6.26 6.95
C ARG A 63 28.09 6.46 6.18
N ARG A 64 27.68 7.71 5.94
CA ARG A 64 26.40 8.04 5.28
C ARG A 64 26.17 7.28 3.96
N GLY A 65 27.22 7.15 3.13
CA GLY A 65 27.13 6.41 1.87
C GLY A 65 26.85 4.92 2.06
N ASP A 66 27.47 4.29 3.07
CA ASP A 66 27.28 2.87 3.37
C ASP A 66 25.92 2.62 4.04
N ALA A 67 25.49 3.52 4.93
CA ALA A 67 24.14 3.52 5.48
C ALA A 67 23.09 3.62 4.37
N LEU A 68 23.31 4.51 3.38
CA LEU A 68 22.38 4.70 2.27
C LEU A 68 22.30 3.46 1.38
N LYS A 69 23.40 2.76 1.13
CA LYS A 69 23.37 1.47 0.42
C LYS A 69 22.58 0.42 1.20
N PHE A 70 22.83 0.31 2.51
CA PHE A 70 22.18 -0.70 3.36
C PHE A 70 20.67 -0.49 3.50
N TYR A 71 20.25 0.71 3.92
CA TYR A 71 18.82 1.02 4.07
C TYR A 71 18.14 1.28 2.72
N GLY A 72 18.88 1.76 1.72
CA GLY A 72 18.39 1.93 0.36
C GLY A 72 18.03 0.62 -0.33
N ASN A 73 18.80 -0.45 -0.10
CA ASN A 73 18.42 -1.78 -0.59
C ASN A 73 17.11 -2.27 0.03
N GLN A 74 16.90 -2.05 1.33
CA GLN A 74 15.63 -2.39 1.99
C GLN A 74 14.47 -1.54 1.47
N ALA A 75 14.69 -0.24 1.29
CA ALA A 75 13.70 0.67 0.70
C ALA A 75 13.35 0.24 -0.74
N ALA A 76 14.34 -0.12 -1.55
CA ALA A 76 14.13 -0.63 -2.91
C ALA A 76 13.32 -1.93 -2.92
N GLN A 77 13.57 -2.87 -1.99
CA GLN A 77 12.77 -4.10 -1.86
C GLN A 77 11.29 -3.79 -1.58
N LEU A 78 10.98 -2.82 -0.72
CA LEU A 78 9.61 -2.37 -0.51
C LEU A 78 9.00 -1.80 -1.80
N VAL A 79 9.75 -0.96 -2.52
CA VAL A 79 9.29 -0.39 -3.80
C VAL A 79 9.01 -1.47 -4.84
N PHE A 80 9.85 -2.50 -4.95
CA PHE A 80 9.61 -3.64 -5.83
C PHE A 80 8.33 -4.41 -5.48
N GLY A 81 7.93 -4.45 -4.20
CA GLY A 81 6.64 -4.99 -3.79
C GLY A 81 5.46 -4.07 -4.12
N ILE A 82 5.66 -2.76 -4.06
CA ILE A 82 4.63 -1.75 -4.32
C ILE A 82 4.22 -1.69 -5.80
N VAL A 83 5.19 -1.76 -6.73
CA VAL A 83 4.92 -1.67 -8.17
C VAL A 83 3.84 -2.65 -8.65
N PRO A 84 3.94 -3.98 -8.41
CA PRO A 84 2.90 -4.91 -8.84
C PRO A 84 1.56 -4.67 -8.13
N MET A 85 1.56 -4.20 -6.87
CA MET A 85 0.31 -3.84 -6.18
C MET A 85 -0.42 -2.71 -6.92
N LEU A 86 0.30 -1.66 -7.33
CA LEU A 86 -0.27 -0.52 -8.05
C LEU A 86 -0.71 -0.88 -9.48
N ILE A 87 0.00 -1.79 -10.16
CA ILE A 87 -0.43 -2.29 -11.47
C ILE A 87 -1.76 -3.03 -11.36
N ILE A 88 -1.90 -3.91 -10.36
CA ILE A 88 -3.14 -4.64 -10.10
C ILE A 88 -4.25 -3.66 -9.69
N ALA A 89 -3.97 -2.70 -8.81
CA ALA A 89 -4.91 -1.67 -8.42
C ALA A 89 -5.42 -0.85 -9.61
N GLY A 90 -4.51 -0.36 -10.47
CA GLY A 90 -4.87 0.40 -11.66
C GLY A 90 -5.68 -0.41 -12.68
N ALA A 91 -5.43 -1.72 -12.81
CA ALA A 91 -6.27 -2.61 -13.62
C ALA A 91 -7.69 -2.75 -13.03
N ILE A 92 -7.80 -2.88 -11.70
CA ILE A 92 -9.09 -2.94 -11.01
C ILE A 92 -9.83 -1.60 -11.14
N GLU A 93 -9.15 -0.47 -11.02
CA GLU A 93 -9.72 0.86 -11.22
C GLU A 93 -10.19 1.06 -12.67
N GLY A 94 -9.37 0.67 -13.65
CA GLY A 94 -9.67 0.90 -15.07
C GLY A 94 -10.79 0.01 -15.62
N PHE A 95 -10.94 -1.23 -15.12
CA PHE A 95 -11.83 -2.22 -15.73
C PHE A 95 -12.93 -2.77 -14.80
N PHE A 96 -12.66 -2.92 -13.51
CA PHE A 96 -13.56 -3.60 -12.59
C PHE A 96 -14.44 -2.62 -11.79
N SER A 97 -13.85 -1.56 -11.25
CA SER A 97 -14.51 -0.54 -10.44
C SER A 97 -15.64 0.18 -11.19
N PRO A 98 -15.44 0.68 -12.44
CA PRO A 98 -16.47 1.36 -13.22
C PRO A 98 -17.48 0.42 -13.88
N ASN A 99 -17.30 -0.91 -13.79
CA ASN A 99 -18.16 -1.86 -14.47
C ASN A 99 -19.58 -1.82 -13.86
N PRO A 100 -20.63 -1.44 -14.63
CA PRO A 100 -22.00 -1.36 -14.13
C PRO A 100 -22.66 -2.74 -14.03
N SER A 101 -22.13 -3.74 -14.73
CA SER A 101 -22.66 -5.12 -14.70
C SER A 101 -22.27 -5.88 -13.44
N VAL A 102 -21.33 -5.37 -12.65
CA VAL A 102 -20.88 -5.99 -11.39
C VAL A 102 -21.63 -5.36 -10.22
N PRO A 103 -22.44 -6.13 -9.47
CA PRO A 103 -23.11 -5.63 -8.27
C PRO A 103 -22.13 -5.16 -7.18
N ASP A 104 -22.48 -4.08 -6.48
CA ASP A 104 -21.67 -3.49 -5.40
C ASP A 104 -21.20 -4.49 -4.33
N PRO A 105 -22.00 -5.46 -3.83
CA PRO A 105 -21.53 -6.44 -2.87
C PRO A 105 -20.33 -7.26 -3.37
N ILE A 106 -20.30 -7.59 -4.66
CA ILE A 106 -19.18 -8.34 -5.26
C ILE A 106 -17.91 -7.48 -5.28
N LYS A 107 -18.06 -6.17 -5.51
CA LYS A 107 -16.92 -5.23 -5.46
C LYS A 107 -16.32 -5.19 -4.05
N TYR A 108 -17.17 -5.11 -3.02
CA TYR A 108 -16.70 -5.18 -1.63
C TYR A 108 -16.01 -6.51 -1.31
N LEU A 109 -16.56 -7.65 -1.75
CA LEU A 109 -15.94 -8.96 -1.53
C LEU A 109 -14.59 -9.07 -2.23
N ALA A 110 -14.45 -8.54 -3.44
CA ALA A 110 -13.18 -8.51 -4.16
C ALA A 110 -12.13 -7.68 -3.40
N GLY A 111 -12.48 -6.47 -2.97
CA GLY A 111 -11.57 -5.63 -2.17
C GLY A 111 -11.18 -6.28 -0.84
N MET A 112 -12.13 -6.91 -0.14
CA MET A 112 -11.88 -7.62 1.11
C MET A 112 -10.95 -8.82 0.89
N GLY A 113 -11.19 -9.61 -0.17
CA GLY A 113 -10.37 -10.74 -0.55
C GLY A 113 -8.93 -10.33 -0.86
N LEU A 114 -8.74 -9.27 -1.64
CA LEU A 114 -7.43 -8.71 -1.96
C LEU A 114 -6.70 -8.21 -0.70
N PHE A 115 -7.40 -7.50 0.17
CA PHE A 115 -6.83 -7.03 1.43
C PHE A 115 -6.38 -8.18 2.34
N ILE A 116 -7.24 -9.20 2.51
CA ILE A 116 -6.90 -10.39 3.30
C ILE A 116 -5.71 -11.13 2.71
N LEU A 117 -5.68 -11.33 1.39
CA LEU A 117 -4.56 -11.97 0.70
C LEU A 117 -3.25 -11.20 0.92
N LEU A 118 -3.31 -9.87 0.86
CA LEU A 118 -2.17 -9.00 1.15
C LEU A 118 -1.69 -9.17 2.60
N VAL A 119 -2.60 -9.10 3.57
CA VAL A 119 -2.27 -9.30 4.99
C VAL A 119 -1.65 -10.68 5.23
N LEU A 120 -2.22 -11.73 4.64
CA LEU A 120 -1.68 -13.08 4.72
C LEU A 120 -0.29 -13.17 4.10
N TYR A 121 -0.07 -12.56 2.94
CA TYR A 121 1.24 -12.49 2.29
C TYR A 121 2.28 -11.80 3.18
N CYS A 122 1.96 -10.63 3.73
CA CYS A 122 2.84 -9.90 4.65
C CYS A 122 3.09 -10.64 5.97
N SER A 123 2.14 -11.47 6.41
CA SER A 123 2.25 -12.25 7.64
C SER A 123 3.02 -13.57 7.47
N ARG A 124 3.39 -13.94 6.23
CA ARG A 124 4.20 -15.15 6.01
C ARG A 124 5.56 -14.97 6.67
N LYS A 125 5.84 -15.80 7.69
CA LYS A 125 7.19 -15.94 8.22
C LYS A 125 8.10 -16.39 7.08
N GLN A 126 9.20 -15.69 6.86
CA GLN A 126 10.30 -16.24 6.08
C GLN A 126 10.81 -17.47 6.82
N THR A 127 10.46 -18.66 6.31
CA THR A 127 11.13 -19.90 6.70
C THR A 127 12.57 -19.76 6.21
N GLY A 128 13.49 -19.42 7.12
CA GLY A 128 14.87 -19.21 6.79
C GLY A 128 15.46 -20.44 6.11
N ILE A 129 15.95 -20.27 4.88
CA ILE A 129 16.93 -21.19 4.32
C ILE A 129 18.15 -21.05 5.23
N ASN A 130 18.38 -22.07 6.05
CA ASN A 130 19.55 -22.20 6.90
C ASN A 130 20.75 -22.42 5.97
N ILE A 131 21.30 -21.34 5.41
CA ILE A 131 22.61 -21.38 4.76
C ILE A 131 23.60 -21.51 5.91
N GLN A 132 23.83 -22.76 6.31
CA GLN A 132 24.97 -23.13 7.13
C GLN A 132 26.23 -22.58 6.46
N SER A 133 26.84 -21.63 7.15
CA SER A 133 28.28 -21.41 7.20
C SER A 133 29.08 -22.66 6.82
N LYS A 134 29.69 -22.64 5.63
CA LYS A 134 31.00 -23.24 5.39
C LYS A 134 31.91 -22.16 4.83
#